data_AF-A0A2T7LVU4-F1
#
_entry.id   AF-A0A2T7LVU4-F1
#
_cell.length_a   1.000
_cell.length_b   1.000
_cell.length_c   1.000
_cell.angle_alpha   90.00
_cell.angle_beta   90.00
_cell.angle_gamma   90.00
#
_symmetry.space_group_name_H-M   'P 1'
#
loop_
_entity.id
_entity.type
_entity.pdbx_description
1 polymer ?
#
loop_
_entity_poly.entity_id
_entity_poly.type
_entity_poly.pdbx_seq_one_letter_code
_entity_poly.pdbx_strand_id
1 'polypeptide(L)'
;MSLFRKPQPLAVLVVRDAPDVVAALRSALEAAPDAERPGLEHALALAEESAARPDAELRGRWVRQRLDAAGHEGPADSVEAIKILRQAEPGLTLLQAVTYAKEAAAAEA
;
A
#
# COMPACT_ATOMS: atom_id res chain seq x y z
N MET A 1 17.27 33.31 9.64
CA MET A 1 16.56 32.61 8.55
C MET A 1 16.09 31.27 9.10
N SER A 2 14.79 31.02 9.19
CA SER A 2 14.28 29.75 9.71
C SER A 2 14.64 28.62 8.72
N LEU A 3 15.50 27.70 9.16
CA LEU A 3 15.97 26.53 8.38
C LEU A 3 14.92 25.41 8.25
N PHE A 4 13.74 25.60 8.83
CA PHE A 4 12.66 24.61 8.82
C PHE A 4 11.46 25.16 8.08
N ARG A 5 11.53 25.17 6.74
CA ARG A 5 10.33 25.28 5.92
C ARG A 5 9.51 24.03 6.17
N LYS A 6 8.36 24.15 6.84
CA LYS A 6 7.41 23.03 6.91
C LYS A 6 7.09 22.61 5.48
N PRO A 7 7.24 21.32 5.12
CA PRO A 7 6.81 20.85 3.81
C PRO A 7 5.35 21.27 3.64
N GLN A 8 5.08 22.00 2.57
CA GLN A 8 3.71 22.36 2.20
C GLN A 8 2.94 21.04 2.06
N PRO A 9 1.78 20.86 2.71
CA PRO A 9 1.02 19.64 2.56
C PRO A 9 0.63 19.52 1.09
N LEU A 10 1.15 18.50 0.41
CA LEU A 10 0.63 18.10 -0.88
C LEU A 10 -0.84 17.74 -0.66
N ALA A 11 -1.74 18.41 -1.35
CA ALA A 11 -3.15 18.06 -1.35
C ALA A 11 -3.31 16.76 -2.16
N VAL A 12 -3.05 15.62 -1.53
CA VAL A 12 -3.19 14.30 -2.14
C VAL A 12 -4.58 13.77 -1.83
N LEU A 13 -5.42 13.65 -2.86
CA LEU A 13 -6.67 12.91 -2.79
C LEU A 13 -6.38 11.43 -3.11
N VAL A 14 -6.56 10.55 -2.12
CA VAL A 14 -6.44 9.10 -2.34
C VAL A 14 -7.82 8.55 -2.70
N VAL A 15 -7.95 8.02 -3.91
CA VAL A 15 -9.18 7.37 -4.40
C VAL A 15 -8.94 5.86 -4.45
N ARG A 16 -9.85 5.08 -3.85
CA ARG A 16 -9.80 3.61 -3.84
C ARG A 16 -10.90 3.09 -4.75
N ASP A 17 -10.49 2.50 -5.88
CA ASP A 17 -11.41 1.93 -6.88
C ASP A 17 -11.86 0.50 -6.53
N ALA A 18 -11.15 -0.17 -5.61
CA ALA A 18 -11.40 -1.57 -5.26
C ALA A 18 -12.84 -1.86 -4.79
N PRO A 19 -13.52 -1.00 -3.98
CA PRO A 19 -14.92 -1.22 -3.63
C PRO A 19 -15.88 -1.19 -4.84
N ASP A 20 -15.60 -0.32 -5.82
CA ASP A 20 -16.42 -0.21 -7.03
C ASP A 20 -16.23 -1.43 -7.92
N VAL A 21 -15.01 -1.97 -8.01
CA VAL A 21 -14.72 -3.24 -8.68
C VAL A 21 -15.47 -4.41 -8.01
N VAL A 22 -15.49 -4.47 -6.67
CA VAL A 22 -16.27 -5.48 -5.93
C VAL A 22 -17.76 -5.37 -6.25
N ALA A 23 -18.31 -4.15 -6.28
CA ALA A 23 -19.70 -3.92 -6.62
C ALA A 23 -20.03 -4.37 -8.06
N ALA A 24 -19.14 -4.06 -9.01
CA ALA A 24 -19.29 -4.48 -10.40
C ALA A 24 -19.27 -6.02 -10.55
N LEU A 25 -18.36 -6.70 -9.86
CA LEU A 25 -18.27 -8.16 -9.86
C LEU A 25 -19.50 -8.83 -9.25
N ARG A 26 -20.04 -8.29 -8.15
CA ARG A 26 -21.31 -8.76 -7.56
C ARG A 26 -22.45 -8.61 -8.56
N SER A 27 -22.57 -7.45 -9.21
CA SER A 27 -23.61 -7.23 -10.22
C SER A 27 -23.47 -8.17 -11.42
N ALA A 28 -22.24 -8.47 -11.85
CA ALA A 28 -22.00 -9.41 -12.94
C ALA A 28 -22.39 -10.84 -12.54
N LEU A 29 -22.09 -11.25 -11.30
CA LEU A 29 -22.41 -12.58 -10.77
C LEU A 29 -23.92 -12.86 -10.69
N GLU A 30 -24.71 -11.85 -10.34
CA GLU A 30 -26.19 -11.93 -10.34
C GLU A 30 -26.75 -12.23 -11.73
N ALA A 31 -26.11 -11.70 -12.79
CA ALA A 31 -26.53 -11.89 -14.18
C ALA A 31 -25.84 -13.07 -14.89
N ALA A 32 -24.89 -13.74 -14.23
CA ALA A 32 -23.99 -14.69 -14.88
C ALA A 32 -24.69 -16.01 -15.27
N PRO A 33 -24.39 -16.57 -16.45
CA PRO A 33 -24.74 -17.95 -16.78
C PRO A 33 -23.90 -18.93 -15.96
N ASP A 34 -24.39 -20.17 -15.82
CA ASP A 34 -23.73 -21.19 -14.99
C ASP A 34 -22.29 -21.51 -15.41
N ALA A 35 -21.97 -21.34 -16.69
CA ALA A 35 -20.62 -21.55 -17.21
C ALA A 35 -19.60 -20.52 -16.69
N GLU A 36 -20.02 -19.28 -16.43
CA GLU A 36 -19.13 -18.18 -16.00
C GLU A 36 -19.14 -17.98 -14.48
N ARG A 37 -20.20 -18.46 -13.81
CA ARG A 37 -20.42 -18.29 -12.37
C ARG A 37 -19.21 -18.70 -11.50
N PRO A 38 -18.57 -19.88 -11.68
CA PRO A 38 -17.41 -20.25 -10.84
C PRO A 38 -16.22 -19.31 -11.00
N GLY A 39 -15.98 -18.79 -12.21
CA GLY A 39 -14.90 -17.84 -12.48
C GLY A 39 -15.16 -16.48 -11.83
N LEU A 40 -16.40 -16.01 -11.90
CA LEU A 40 -16.80 -14.75 -11.28
C LEU A 40 -16.81 -14.80 -9.75
N GLU A 41 -17.19 -15.93 -9.16
CA GLU A 41 -17.07 -16.16 -7.71
C GLU A 41 -15.62 -16.08 -7.25
N HIS A 42 -14.70 -16.70 -7.98
CA HIS A 42 -13.28 -16.64 -7.68
C HIS A 42 -12.73 -15.20 -7.84
N ALA A 43 -13.10 -14.51 -8.91
CA ALA A 43 -12.72 -13.12 -9.13
C ALA A 43 -13.24 -12.19 -8.02
N LEU A 44 -14.49 -12.38 -7.60
CA LEU A 44 -15.10 -11.62 -6.51
C LEU A 44 -14.34 -11.83 -5.20
N ALA A 45 -14.01 -13.08 -4.85
CA ALA A 45 -13.25 -13.38 -3.64
C ALA A 45 -11.88 -12.67 -3.62
N LEU A 46 -11.16 -12.67 -4.74
CA LEU A 46 -9.87 -11.97 -4.87
C LEU A 46 -10.03 -10.44 -4.76
N ALA A 47 -11.08 -9.89 -5.36
CA ALA A 47 -11.36 -8.46 -5.30
C ALA A 47 -11.74 -8.01 -3.88
N GLU A 48 -12.56 -8.80 -3.18
CA GLU A 48 -12.94 -8.56 -1.78
C GLU A 48 -11.72 -8.61 -0.85
N GLU A 49 -10.86 -9.61 -1.00
CA GLU A 49 -9.60 -9.69 -0.27
C GLU A 49 -8.74 -8.44 -0.51
N SER A 50 -8.59 -8.02 -1.78
CA SER A 50 -7.82 -6.84 -2.13
C SER A 50 -8.43 -5.54 -1.58
N ALA A 51 -9.76 -5.42 -1.60
CA ALA A 51 -10.47 -4.25 -1.09
C ALA A 51 -10.40 -4.14 0.45
N ALA A 52 -10.32 -5.28 1.14
CA ALA A 52 -10.23 -5.35 2.59
C ALA A 52 -8.82 -5.07 3.15
N ARG A 53 -7.79 -4.98 2.30
CA ARG A 53 -6.40 -4.77 2.77
C ARG A 53 -6.24 -3.43 3.48
N PRO A 54 -5.76 -3.42 4.74
CA PRO A 54 -5.50 -2.18 5.47
C PRO A 54 -4.39 -1.35 4.82
N ASP A 55 -4.51 -0.02 4.93
CA ASP A 55 -3.48 0.88 4.40
C ASP A 55 -2.09 0.61 4.99
N ALA A 56 -2.01 0.22 6.27
CA ALA A 56 -0.75 -0.11 6.93
C ALA A 56 -0.01 -1.25 6.22
N GLU A 57 -0.74 -2.26 5.77
CA GLU A 57 -0.19 -3.38 5.02
C GLU A 57 0.33 -2.94 3.64
N LEU A 58 -0.44 -2.09 2.94
CA LEU A 58 -0.04 -1.53 1.64
C LEU A 58 1.23 -0.70 1.75
N ARG A 59 1.37 0.08 2.83
CA ARG A 59 2.58 0.85 3.12
C ARG A 59 3.76 -0.04 3.47
N GLY A 60 3.54 -1.10 4.25
CA GLY A 60 4.55 -2.11 4.52
C GLY A 60 5.09 -2.76 3.25
N ARG A 61 4.19 -3.19 2.35
CA ARG A 61 4.57 -3.74 1.02
C ARG A 61 5.35 -2.73 0.19
N TRP A 62 4.94 -1.46 0.18
CA TRP A 62 5.68 -0.40 -0.52
C TRP A 62 7.09 -0.23 0.05
N VAL A 63 7.26 -0.21 1.38
CA VAL A 63 8.58 -0.14 2.03
C VAL A 63 9.46 -1.28 1.56
N ARG A 64 8.98 -2.53 1.60
CA ARG A 64 9.73 -3.70 1.12
C ARG A 64 10.20 -3.54 -0.31
N GLN A 65 9.30 -3.17 -1.22
CA GLN A 65 9.66 -2.93 -2.62
C GLN A 65 10.74 -1.88 -2.80
N ARG A 66 10.76 -0.82 -1.98
CA ARG A 66 11.81 0.21 -2.02
C ARG A 66 13.15 -0.30 -1.49
N LEU A 67 13.13 -1.07 -0.40
CA LEU A 67 14.35 -1.65 0.19
C LEU A 67 14.96 -2.71 -0.72
N ASP A 68 14.14 -3.60 -1.28
CA ASP A 68 14.58 -4.64 -2.22
C ASP A 68 15.18 -4.00 -3.49
N ALA A 69 14.55 -2.94 -4.02
CA ALA A 69 15.08 -2.19 -5.16
C ALA A 69 16.42 -1.49 -4.87
N ALA A 70 16.70 -1.19 -3.60
CA ALA A 70 17.97 -0.62 -3.14
C ALA A 70 19.00 -1.69 -2.73
N GLY A 71 18.65 -2.97 -2.78
CA GLY A 71 19.51 -4.07 -2.32
C GLY A 71 19.74 -4.08 -0.80
N HIS A 72 18.81 -3.54 -0.01
CA HIS A 72 18.93 -3.50 1.45
C HIS A 72 18.44 -4.80 2.09
N GLU A 73 19.36 -5.51 2.75
CA GLU A 73 19.09 -6.81 3.40
C GLU A 73 18.85 -6.69 4.92
N GLY A 74 18.99 -5.50 5.50
CA GLY A 74 18.85 -5.29 6.94
C GLY A 74 17.40 -5.09 7.40
N PRO A 75 17.18 -4.88 8.72
CA PRO A 75 15.85 -4.60 9.27
C PRO A 75 15.18 -3.40 8.60
N ALA A 76 13.87 -3.51 8.35
CA ALA A 76 13.08 -2.47 7.70
C ALA A 76 12.98 -1.17 8.52
N ASP A 77 13.16 -1.24 9.84
CA ASP A 77 13.13 -0.11 10.77
C ASP A 77 14.51 0.47 11.12
N SER A 78 15.56 -0.01 10.43
CA SER A 78 16.91 0.53 10.59
C SER A 78 17.02 1.97 10.10
N VAL A 79 17.99 2.72 10.65
CA VAL A 79 18.29 4.10 10.21
C VAL A 79 18.67 4.14 8.73
N GLU A 80 19.35 3.09 8.25
CA GLU A 80 19.71 2.94 6.83
C GLU A 80 18.48 2.78 5.95
N ALA A 81 17.55 1.90 6.31
CA ALA A 81 16.27 1.75 5.63
C ALA A 81 15.49 3.07 5.57
N ILE A 82 15.40 3.80 6.69
CA ILE A 82 14.73 5.10 6.74
C ILE A 82 15.38 6.12 5.79
N LYS A 83 16.71 6.10 5.64
CA LYS A 83 17.41 6.95 4.68
C LYS A 83 17.06 6.56 3.24
N ILE A 84 17.06 5.28 2.92
CA ILE A 84 16.69 4.75 1.60
C ILE A 84 15.26 5.19 1.24
N LEU A 85 14.30 5.05 2.16
CA LEU A 85 12.90 5.45 1.92
C LEU A 85 12.77 6.94 1.61
N ARG A 86 13.47 7.81 2.35
CA ARG A 86 13.42 9.25 2.15
C ARG A 86 14.21 9.73 0.93
N GLN A 87 15.16 8.93 0.45
CA GLN A 87 15.82 9.17 -0.84
C GLN A 87 14.93 8.74 -2.01
N ALA A 88 14.21 7.63 -1.86
CA ALA A 88 13.28 7.12 -2.86
C ALA A 88 12.03 8.02 -3.02
N GLU A 89 11.56 8.62 -1.93
CA GLU A 89 10.43 9.58 -1.93
C GLU A 89 10.81 10.84 -1.13
N PRO A 90 11.36 11.88 -1.78
CA PRO A 90 11.78 13.12 -1.11
C PRO A 90 10.65 13.87 -0.40
N GLY A 91 9.39 13.65 -0.82
CA GLY A 91 8.20 14.20 -0.14
C GLY A 91 7.88 13.53 1.20
N LEU A 92 8.51 12.39 1.50
CA LEU A 92 8.25 11.62 2.71
C LEU A 92 8.86 12.30 3.93
N THR A 93 7.99 12.74 4.85
CA THR A 93 8.44 13.27 6.14
C THR A 93 9.13 12.17 6.95
N LEU A 94 10.02 12.57 7.87
CA LEU A 94 10.68 11.61 8.76
C LEU A 94 9.68 10.78 9.57
N LEU A 95 8.61 11.40 10.04
CA LEU A 95 7.56 10.71 10.79
C LEU A 95 6.90 9.63 9.93
N GLN A 96 6.50 9.95 8.70
CA GLN A 96 5.91 8.97 7.78
C GLN A 96 6.88 7.83 7.48
N ALA A 97 8.15 8.15 7.20
CA ALA A 97 9.17 7.14 6.92
C ALA A 97 9.33 6.15 8.09
N VAL A 98 9.40 6.66 9.33
CA VAL A 98 9.49 5.82 10.53
C VAL A 98 8.22 5.00 10.75
N THR A 99 7.04 5.61 10.56
CA THR A 99 5.77 4.89 10.70
C THR A 99 5.69 3.73 9.72
N TYR A 100 6.00 3.95 8.44
CA TYR A 100 5.86 2.92 7.41
C TYR A 100 6.91 1.81 7.58
N ALA A 101 8.12 2.18 8.00
CA ALA A 101 9.18 1.24 8.34
C ALA A 101 8.79 0.30 9.50
N LYS A 102 8.12 0.84 10.53
CA LYS A 102 7.58 0.03 11.64
C LYS A 102 6.42 -0.86 11.21
N GLU A 103 5.53 -0.36 10.36
CA GLU A 103 4.43 -1.16 9.78
C GLU A 103 4.98 -2.32 8.94
N ALA A 104 6.05 -2.09 8.18
CA ALA A 104 6.75 -3.15 7.44
C ALA A 104 7.37 -4.19 8.38
N ALA A 105 8.12 -3.75 9.39
CA ALA A 105 8.74 -4.65 10.36
C ALA A 105 7.71 -5.47 11.15
N ALA A 106 6.56 -4.88 11.48
CA ALA A 106 5.48 -5.57 12.18
C ALA A 106 4.76 -6.62 11.32
N ALA A 107 4.79 -6.48 9.99
CA ALA A 107 4.23 -7.47 9.06
C ALA A 107 5.17 -8.66 8.79
N GLU A 108 6.43 -8.57 9.23
CA GLU A 108 7.45 -9.62 9.09
C GLU A 108 7.55 -10.53 10.32
N ALA A 109 6.92 -10.14 11.44
CA ALA A 109 6.94 -10.85 12.73
C ALA A 109 5.75 -11.83 12.85
#